data_AF-A0ABD5ULV8-F1
#
_entry.id   AF-A0ABD5ULV8-F1
#
_cell.length_a   1.000
_cell.length_b   1.000
_cell.length_c   1.000
_cell.angle_alpha   90.00
_cell.angle_beta   90.00
_cell.angle_gamma   90.00
#
_symmetry.space_group_name_H-M   'P 1'
#
loop_
_entity.id
_entity.type
_entity.pdbx_description
1 polymer ?
#
loop_
_entity_poly.entity_id
_entity_poly.type
_entity_poly.pdbx_seq_one_letter_code
_entity_poly.pdbx_strand_id
1 'polypeptide(L)'
;MGLLGEIKADVVGFVRDPTDEQKALFVAVVVMMIADRAFWWIDFPLVVRTTAAVGVGFLGLFVASYLITGKFVPPDGNADDEDERDEYVDELDP
;
A
#
# COMPACT_ATOMS: atom_id res chain seq x y z
N MET A 1 3.44 -26.71 -8.97
CA MET A 1 4.10 -26.18 -10.16
C MET A 1 3.07 -26.04 -11.27
N GLY A 2 2.45 -24.87 -11.31
CA GLY A 2 1.31 -24.55 -12.18
C GLY A 2 0.67 -23.28 -11.63
N LEU A 3 0.36 -22.33 -12.52
CA LEU A 3 -0.11 -20.97 -12.17
C LEU A 3 -1.20 -20.94 -11.09
N LEU A 4 -2.17 -21.86 -11.15
CA LEU A 4 -3.24 -21.94 -10.14
C LEU A 4 -2.75 -22.37 -8.75
N GLY A 5 -1.70 -23.19 -8.70
CA GLY A 5 -1.07 -23.63 -7.44
C GLY A 5 -0.25 -22.53 -6.79
N GLU A 6 0.44 -21.71 -7.59
CA GLU A 6 1.17 -20.52 -7.13
C GLU A 6 0.20 -19.46 -6.60
N ILE A 7 -0.84 -19.11 -7.37
CA ILE A 7 -1.88 -18.17 -6.89
C ILE A 7 -2.51 -18.66 -5.58
N LYS A 8 -2.82 -19.95 -5.47
CA LYS A 8 -3.34 -20.52 -4.22
C LYS A 8 -2.32 -20.39 -3.07
N ALA A 9 -1.05 -20.66 -3.33
CA ALA A 9 -0.01 -20.53 -2.32
C ALA A 9 0.14 -19.08 -1.85
N ASP A 10 0.11 -18.12 -2.76
CA ASP A 10 0.18 -16.68 -2.46
C ASP A 10 -1.03 -16.22 -1.64
N VAL A 11 -2.25 -16.63 -2.02
CA VAL A 11 -3.47 -16.31 -1.26
C VAL A 11 -3.43 -16.95 0.14
N VAL A 12 -2.97 -18.19 0.24
CA VAL A 12 -2.83 -18.87 1.55
C VAL A 12 -1.76 -18.19 2.39
N GLY A 13 -0.65 -17.75 1.79
CA GLY A 13 0.40 -16.95 2.43
C GLY A 13 -0.15 -15.64 2.97
N PHE A 14 -0.79 -14.84 2.11
CA PHE A 14 -1.43 -13.58 2.47
C PHE A 14 -2.43 -13.73 3.63
N VAL A 15 -3.21 -14.82 3.69
CA VAL A 15 -4.19 -15.04 4.76
C VAL A 15 -3.54 -15.50 6.07
N ARG A 16 -2.47 -16.29 6.00
CA ARG A 16 -1.87 -16.92 7.19
C ARG A 16 -0.73 -16.12 7.80
N ASP A 17 0.07 -15.50 6.96
CA ASP A 17 1.27 -14.76 7.35
C ASP A 17 1.59 -13.68 6.30
N PRO A 18 0.78 -12.59 6.25
CA PRO A 18 1.00 -11.52 5.29
C PRO A 18 2.24 -10.70 5.64
N THR A 19 2.95 -10.25 4.61
CA THR A 19 4.05 -9.27 4.77
C THR A 19 3.49 -7.90 5.18
N ASP A 20 4.35 -7.02 5.70
CA ASP A 20 3.93 -5.68 6.14
C ASP A 20 3.46 -4.80 4.98
N GLU A 21 4.06 -4.95 3.80
CA GLU A 21 3.59 -4.34 2.56
C GLU A 21 2.19 -4.81 2.20
N GLN A 22 1.95 -6.13 2.24
CA GLN A 22 0.66 -6.71 1.93
C GLN A 22 -0.42 -6.26 2.92
N LYS A 23 -0.07 -6.11 4.21
CA LYS A 23 -0.97 -5.51 5.22
C LYS A 23 -1.28 -4.06 4.87
N ALA A 24 -0.28 -3.25 4.54
CA ALA A 24 -0.47 -1.85 4.18
C ALA A 24 -1.35 -1.69 2.92
N LEU A 25 -1.08 -2.48 1.89
CA LEU A 25 -1.88 -2.52 0.65
C LEU A 25 -3.32 -2.97 0.92
N PHE A 26 -3.51 -3.98 1.77
CA PHE A 26 -4.84 -4.42 2.15
C PHE A 26 -5.61 -3.32 2.90
N VAL A 27 -4.96 -2.62 3.84
CA VAL A 27 -5.55 -1.48 4.53
C VAL A 27 -5.93 -0.39 3.55
N ALA A 28 -5.07 -0.04 2.59
CA ALA A 28 -5.38 0.95 1.57
C ALA A 28 -6.61 0.56 0.73
N VAL A 29 -6.72 -0.71 0.34
CA VAL A 29 -7.88 -1.24 -0.38
C VAL A 29 -9.16 -1.14 0.45
N VAL A 30 -9.10 -1.47 1.74
CA VAL A 30 -10.25 -1.31 2.66
C VAL A 30 -10.63 0.16 2.81
N VAL A 31 -9.65 1.06 2.98
CA VAL A 31 -9.86 2.50 3.09
C VAL A 31 -10.51 3.06 1.81
N MET A 32 -10.05 2.64 0.63
CA MET A 32 -10.65 3.02 -0.65
C MET A 32 -12.12 2.60 -0.75
N MET A 33 -12.44 1.37 -0.35
CA MET A 33 -13.82 0.88 -0.36
C MET A 33 -14.74 1.68 0.57
N ILE A 34 -14.25 2.00 1.77
CA ILE A 34 -14.99 2.83 2.73
C ILE A 34 -15.18 4.25 2.16
N ALA A 35 -14.13 4.82 1.59
CA ALA A 35 -14.17 6.16 0.99
C ALA A 35 -15.14 6.23 -0.19
N ASP A 36 -15.10 5.28 -1.13
CA ASP A 36 -16.06 5.22 -2.23
C ASP A 36 -17.50 5.14 -1.72
N ARG A 37 -17.76 4.29 -0.71
CA ARG A 37 -19.08 4.14 -0.11
C ARG A 37 -19.57 5.40 0.60
N ALA A 38 -18.67 6.12 1.28
CA ALA A 38 -18.95 7.37 1.96
C ALA A 38 -19.24 8.50 0.97
N PHE A 39 -18.43 8.63 -0.08
CA PHE A 39 -18.62 9.64 -1.12
C PHE A 39 -19.87 9.37 -1.98
N TRP A 40 -20.30 8.12 -2.11
CA TRP A 40 -21.59 7.78 -2.72
C TRP A 40 -22.77 8.38 -1.96
N TRP A 41 -22.70 8.52 -0.63
CA TRP A 41 -23.75 9.17 0.15
C TRP A 41 -23.79 10.70 0.01
N ILE A 42 -22.78 11.30 -0.63
CA ILE A 42 -22.63 12.74 -0.84
C ILE A 42 -22.92 13.10 -2.32
N ASP A 43 -23.44 12.15 -3.11
CA ASP A 43 -23.84 12.32 -4.50
C ASP A 43 -22.73 12.84 -5.44
N PHE A 44 -21.46 12.48 -5.18
CA PHE A 44 -20.38 12.85 -6.10
C PHE A 44 -20.48 12.14 -7.46
N PRO A 45 -20.15 12.83 -8.57
CA PRO A 45 -20.01 12.21 -9.88
C PRO A 45 -19.01 11.05 -9.84
N LEU A 46 -19.28 9.98 -10.59
CA LEU A 46 -18.51 8.73 -10.54
C LEU A 46 -17.00 8.95 -10.66
N VAL A 47 -16.54 9.76 -11.62
CA VAL A 47 -15.11 10.01 -11.84
C VAL A 47 -14.47 10.73 -10.65
N VAL A 48 -15.13 11.75 -10.11
CA VAL A 48 -14.62 12.50 -8.94
C VAL A 48 -14.59 11.59 -7.72
N ARG A 49 -15.62 10.77 -7.56
CA ARG A 49 -15.75 9.81 -6.47
C ARG A 49 -14.61 8.79 -6.46
N THR A 50 -14.34 8.16 -7.61
CA THR A 50 -13.31 7.13 -7.71
C THR A 50 -11.91 7.72 -7.55
N THR A 51 -11.63 8.88 -8.15
CA THR A 51 -10.34 9.57 -7.97
C THR A 51 -10.13 9.98 -6.51
N ALA A 52 -11.16 10.55 -5.86
CA ALA A 52 -11.08 10.90 -4.45
C ALA A 52 -10.88 9.66 -3.55
N ALA A 53 -11.58 8.57 -3.83
CA ALA A 53 -11.42 7.31 -3.10
C ALA A 53 -9.98 6.78 -3.20
N VAL A 54 -9.40 6.79 -4.41
CA VAL A 54 -7.98 6.42 -4.61
C VAL A 54 -7.05 7.32 -3.81
N GLY A 55 -7.27 8.64 -3.81
CA GLY A 55 -6.49 9.59 -3.02
C GLY A 55 -6.57 9.32 -1.51
N VAL A 56 -7.75 8.99 -1.00
CA VAL A 56 -7.93 8.60 0.42
C VAL A 56 -7.27 7.26 0.71
N GLY A 57 -7.32 6.30 -0.22
CA GLY A 57 -6.56 5.06 -0.15
C GLY A 57 -5.06 5.28 -0.02
N PHE A 58 -4.51 6.19 -0.83
CA PHE A 58 -3.10 6.58 -0.78
C PHE A 58 -2.73 7.19 0.57
N LEU A 59 -3.55 8.10 1.11
CA LEU A 59 -3.36 8.62 2.48
C LEU A 59 -3.43 7.51 3.55
N GLY A 60 -4.31 6.53 3.34
CA GLY A 60 -4.40 5.34 4.18
C GLY A 60 -3.10 4.56 4.28
N LEU A 61 -2.27 4.53 3.23
CA LEU A 61 -0.95 3.86 3.27
C LEU A 61 0.00 4.50 4.28
N PHE A 62 0.02 5.83 4.38
CA PHE A 62 0.89 6.53 5.35
C PHE A 62 0.48 6.23 6.78
N VAL A 63 -0.83 6.21 7.03
CA VAL A 63 -1.39 5.86 8.35
C VAL A 63 -1.09 4.39 8.67
N ALA A 64 -1.32 3.49 7.72
CA ALA A 64 -1.05 2.07 7.89
C ALA A 64 0.44 1.81 8.13
N SER A 65 1.33 2.44 7.35
CA SER A 65 2.77 2.31 7.54
C SER A 65 3.19 2.78 8.92
N TYR A 66 2.71 3.95 9.35
CA TYR A 66 3.03 4.47 10.67
C TYR A 66 2.61 3.52 11.80
N LEU A 67 1.44 2.88 11.66
CA LEU A 67 0.95 1.93 12.66
C LEU A 67 1.70 0.60 12.66
N ILE A 68 2.24 0.17 11.51
CA ILE A 68 2.95 -1.11 11.36
C ILE A 68 4.43 -0.97 11.70
N THR A 69 5.10 0.07 11.19
CA THR A 69 6.57 0.24 11.23
C THR A 69 7.02 1.39 12.15
N GLY A 70 6.11 2.29 12.54
CA GLY A 70 6.45 3.54 13.22
C GLY A 70 6.97 4.65 12.28
N LYS A 71 7.10 4.38 10.98
CA LYS A 71 7.53 5.35 9.95
C LYS A 71 6.34 5.71 9.04
N PHE A 72 6.24 6.97 8.62
CA PHE A 72 5.18 7.40 7.68
C PHE A 72 5.42 6.95 6.23
N VAL A 73 6.64 6.52 5.91
CA VAL A 73 6.98 6.00 4.59
C VAL A 73 6.57 4.52 4.54
N PRO A 74 5.80 4.08 3.55
CA PRO A 74 5.52 2.65 3.34
C PRO A 74 6.82 1.83 3.39
N PRO A 75 6.84 0.66 4.05
CA PRO A 75 8.00 -0.21 4.00
C PRO A 75 8.21 -0.64 2.55
N ASP A 76 9.38 -0.35 1.98
CA ASP A 76 9.86 -1.05 0.80
C ASP A 76 10.29 -2.46 1.25
N GLY A 77 10.14 -3.46 0.38
CA GLY A 77 10.17 -4.90 0.69
C GLY A 77 11.40 -5.48 1.39
N ASN A 78 12.38 -4.65 1.77
CA ASN A 78 13.50 -5.01 2.62
C ASN A 78 13.62 -4.03 3.80
N ALA A 79 12.69 -4.08 4.74
CA ALA A 79 12.77 -3.32 6.00
C ALA A 79 13.95 -3.74 6.93
N ASP A 80 14.94 -4.47 6.41
CA ASP A 80 16.20 -4.85 7.08
C ASP A 80 17.46 -4.65 6.19
N ASP A 81 17.35 -3.96 5.04
CA ASP A 81 18.52 -3.54 4.22
C ASP A 81 18.71 -2.00 4.21
N GLU A 82 18.10 -1.26 5.14
CA GLU A 82 18.26 0.20 5.28
C GLU A 82 19.54 0.62 6.04
N ASP A 83 20.61 -0.18 6.00
CA ASP A 83 21.97 0.22 6.44
C ASP A 83 22.94 0.43 5.27
N GLU A 84 22.49 0.41 4.02
CA GLU A 84 23.20 1.04 2.90
C GLU A 84 22.39 2.24 2.40
N ARG A 85 22.70 3.40 3.01
CA ARG A 85 22.42 4.69 2.37
C ARG A 85 23.23 4.74 1.07
N ASP A 86 22.62 4.34 -0.03
CA ASP A 86 23.08 4.75 -1.35
C ASP A 86 22.98 6.28 -1.40
N GLU A 87 24.09 6.92 -1.05
CA GLU A 87 24.33 8.34 -1.22
C GLU A 87 24.07 8.65 -2.69
N TYR A 88 23.07 9.50 -2.96
CA TYR A 88 22.83 10.02 -4.31
C TYR A 88 24.11 10.73 -4.78
N VAL A 89 24.94 10.05 -5.56
CA VAL A 89 26.07 10.66 -6.26
C VAL A 89 25.46 11.46 -7.40
N ASP A 90 25.44 12.78 -7.26
CA ASP A 90 25.01 13.69 -8.31
C ASP A 90 25.96 13.54 -9.50
N GLU A 91 25.48 13.00 -10.63
CA GLU A 91 26.28 12.78 -11.86
C GLU A 91 26.72 14.09 -12.54
N LEU A 92 26.50 15.24 -11.89
CA LEU A 92 26.77 16.59 -12.38
C LEU A 92 27.89 17.34 -11.64
N ASP A 93 28.61 16.69 -10.71
CA ASP A 93 29.79 17.28 -10.07
C ASP A 93 31.08 16.89 -10.87
N PRO A 94 31.79 17.84 -11.51
CA PRO A 94 32.99 17.56 -12.31
C PRO A 94 34.27 17.34 -11.48
#